data_AF-A0A954QUB3-F1
#
_entry.id   AF-A0A954QUB3-F1
#
_cell.length_a   1.000
_cell.length_b   1.000
_cell.length_c   1.000
_cell.angle_alpha   90.00
_cell.angle_beta   90.00
_cell.angle_gamma   90.00
#
_symmetry.space_group_name_H-M   'P 1'
#
loop_
_entity.id
_entity.type
_entity.pdbx_description
1 polymer ?
#
loop_
_entity_poly.entity_id
_entity_poly.type
_entity_poly.pdbx_seq_one_letter_code
_entity_poly.pdbx_strand_id
1 'polypeptide(L)'
;MASVAGSVVCRDRASRVGSPTVRTSPSTSARSSTSPVVAGKPRSVNSSPPPPNNSGPVDGEPPAARTSDVTFADFQHLIRQMYFEKDLARGIDGTFMWLMEEVGELAAALRSGSHEERLGEFADVIAWLATIANVAGVDLTEAVQRKYGSGCPGCGQFVCTCDDAGKP
;
A
#
# COMPACT_ATOMS: atom_id res chain seq x y z
N MET A 1 -48.38 13.39 -14.80
CA MET A 1 -48.40 14.56 -13.90
C MET A 1 -47.99 14.04 -12.53
N ALA A 2 -46.90 14.34 -11.84
CA ALA A 2 -45.70 15.16 -12.01
C ALA A 2 -44.62 14.45 -11.14
N SER A 3 -43.52 13.93 -11.70
CA SER A 3 -42.16 14.51 -11.66
C SER A 3 -41.87 15.52 -10.54
N VAL A 4 -41.02 15.12 -9.58
CA VAL A 4 -40.11 16.05 -8.86
C VAL A 4 -38.77 15.33 -8.69
N ALA A 5 -37.82 15.70 -9.54
CA ALA A 5 -36.40 15.42 -9.38
C ALA A 5 -35.77 16.53 -8.54
N GLY A 6 -35.06 16.17 -7.47
CA GLY A 6 -34.28 17.09 -6.64
C GLY A 6 -32.79 16.86 -6.86
N SER A 7 -32.20 17.53 -7.85
CA SER A 7 -30.75 17.58 -8.05
C SER A 7 -30.10 18.48 -7.01
N VAL A 8 -29.25 17.91 -6.15
CA VAL A 8 -28.30 18.68 -5.33
C VAL A 8 -27.09 19.00 -6.19
N VAL A 9 -27.04 20.24 -6.69
CA VAL A 9 -25.87 20.81 -7.38
C VAL A 9 -24.94 21.40 -6.32
N CYS A 10 -23.85 20.71 -6.01
CA CYS A 10 -22.70 21.30 -5.31
C CYS A 10 -21.96 22.21 -6.30
N ARG A 11 -21.92 23.51 -6.00
CA ARG A 11 -21.31 24.53 -6.84
C ARG A 11 -19.89 24.80 -6.33
N ASP A 12 -18.90 24.55 -7.19
CA ASP A 12 -17.50 24.97 -7.02
C ASP A 12 -17.38 26.49 -6.83
N ARG A 13 -16.52 26.92 -5.90
CA ARG A 13 -16.04 28.30 -5.83
C ARG A 13 -14.58 28.37 -5.38
N ALA A 14 -13.69 28.22 -6.36
CA ALA A 14 -12.27 28.60 -6.25
C ALA A 14 -12.07 30.06 -6.69
N SER A 15 -11.50 30.90 -5.82
CA SER A 15 -10.82 32.19 -6.09
C SER A 15 -10.46 32.82 -4.73
N ARG A 16 -9.34 33.51 -4.48
CA ARG A 16 -8.18 33.99 -5.23
C ARG A 16 -7.22 34.58 -4.17
N VAL A 17 -5.92 34.39 -4.38
CA VAL A 17 -4.81 35.38 -4.27
C VAL A 17 -4.61 36.18 -2.97
N GLY A 18 -3.39 36.08 -2.42
CA GLY A 18 -2.79 37.10 -1.56
C GLY A 18 -1.41 36.75 -0.99
N SER A 19 -0.33 36.90 -1.77
CA SER A 19 1.05 36.97 -1.26
C SER A 19 1.38 38.36 -0.71
N PRO A 20 2.28 38.47 0.29
CA PRO A 20 3.13 39.66 0.38
C PRO A 20 4.62 39.33 0.60
N THR A 21 5.40 39.80 -0.37
CA THR A 21 6.69 40.54 -0.26
C THR A 21 7.81 40.09 0.69
N VAL A 22 8.91 39.75 0.01
CA VAL A 22 10.33 39.78 0.42
C VAL A 22 10.74 41.10 1.09
N ARG A 23 11.56 41.01 2.15
CA ARG A 23 12.38 42.11 2.68
C ARG A 23 13.84 41.66 2.82
N THR A 24 14.75 42.46 2.30
CA THR A 24 16.20 42.21 2.19
C THR A 24 17.03 43.10 3.14
N SER A 25 18.23 42.57 3.47
CA SER A 25 19.50 43.24 3.87
C SER A 25 19.72 43.61 5.35
N PRO A 26 20.98 43.76 5.85
CA PRO A 26 22.29 43.66 5.19
C PRO A 26 23.38 42.78 5.87
N SER A 27 24.48 42.66 5.13
CA SER A 27 25.81 42.08 5.37
C SER A 27 26.62 42.64 6.55
N THR A 28 27.42 41.77 7.20
CA THR A 28 28.72 42.12 7.83
C THR A 28 29.73 40.96 7.71
N SER A 29 30.95 41.32 7.29
CA SER A 29 32.09 40.48 6.92
C SER A 29 33.04 40.07 8.06
N ALA A 30 33.95 39.14 7.69
CA ALA A 30 35.30 38.84 8.22
C ALA A 30 35.39 37.60 9.15
N ARG A 31 36.39 36.71 9.08
CA ARG A 31 37.75 36.78 8.53
C ARG A 31 38.36 35.37 8.35
N SER A 32 39.36 35.28 7.47
CA SER A 32 40.15 34.11 7.07
C SER A 32 40.95 33.40 8.16
N SER A 33 41.20 32.10 7.94
CA SER A 33 42.47 31.44 8.28
C SER A 33 42.74 30.25 7.34
N THR A 34 43.98 30.16 6.86
CA THR A 34 44.47 29.34 5.76
C THR A 34 45.56 28.34 6.20
N SER A 35 45.48 27.12 5.63
CA SER A 35 46.57 26.21 5.21
C SER A 35 47.34 25.38 6.26
N PRO A 36 48.01 24.24 5.91
CA PRO A 36 48.28 23.69 4.56
C PRO A 36 48.01 22.17 4.33
N VAL A 37 48.14 21.83 3.06
CA VAL A 37 48.14 20.54 2.36
C VAL A 37 49.36 19.67 2.69
N VAL A 38 49.19 18.34 2.79
CA VAL A 38 50.26 17.36 2.56
C VAL A 38 49.80 16.34 1.52
N ALA A 39 50.54 16.31 0.41
CA ALA A 39 50.34 15.45 -0.74
C ALA A 39 50.99 14.07 -0.50
N GLY A 40 50.17 13.01 -0.54
CA GLY A 40 50.62 11.62 -0.63
C GLY A 40 50.62 11.15 -2.08
N LYS A 41 51.81 10.74 -2.56
CA LYS A 41 52.15 10.35 -3.93
C LYS A 41 51.43 9.07 -4.41
N PRO A 42 51.00 8.96 -5.69
CA PRO A 42 50.42 7.72 -6.22
C PRO A 42 51.51 6.66 -6.44
N ARG A 43 51.27 5.43 -5.98
CA ARG A 43 52.12 4.27 -6.27
C ARG A 43 51.43 3.37 -7.30
N SER A 44 52.22 3.06 -8.32
CA SER A 44 51.90 2.30 -9.51
C SER A 44 51.37 0.89 -9.20
N VAL A 45 50.41 0.49 -10.04
CA VAL A 45 49.80 -0.82 -10.22
C VAL A 45 50.80 -1.98 -10.25
N ASN A 46 50.38 -3.13 -9.74
CA ASN A 46 50.68 -4.43 -10.35
C ASN A 46 49.54 -5.42 -10.05
N SER A 47 48.91 -5.87 -11.13
CA SER A 47 47.80 -6.82 -11.15
C SER A 47 48.33 -8.25 -11.19
N SER A 48 47.75 -9.13 -10.38
CA SER A 48 47.57 -10.55 -10.70
C SER A 48 46.35 -11.06 -9.91
N PRO A 49 45.38 -11.73 -10.56
CA PRO A 49 44.21 -12.24 -9.87
C PRO A 49 44.59 -13.42 -8.95
N PRO A 50 43.94 -13.59 -7.79
CA PRO A 50 44.07 -14.82 -7.01
C PRO A 50 43.49 -16.01 -7.81
N PRO A 51 44.03 -17.23 -7.64
CA PRO A 51 43.51 -18.42 -8.32
C PRO A 51 42.06 -18.72 -7.87
N PRO A 52 41.22 -19.34 -8.72
CA PRO A 52 39.88 -19.74 -8.32
C PRO A 52 39.98 -20.88 -7.30
N ASN A 53 39.55 -20.67 -6.06
CA ASN A 53 39.35 -21.79 -5.13
C ASN A 53 37.92 -22.31 -5.20
N ASN A 54 37.82 -23.55 -5.70
CA ASN A 54 36.63 -24.37 -5.68
C ASN A 54 36.13 -24.53 -4.24
N SER A 55 34.99 -23.91 -3.93
CA SER A 55 34.11 -24.34 -2.86
C SER A 55 32.84 -24.82 -3.55
N GLY A 56 32.62 -26.14 -3.53
CA GLY A 56 31.39 -26.76 -4.05
C GLY A 56 30.15 -26.23 -3.33
N PRO A 57 28.95 -26.65 -3.75
CA PRO A 57 27.70 -26.24 -3.10
C PRO A 57 27.80 -26.63 -1.63
N VAL A 58 27.80 -25.63 -0.74
CA VAL A 58 27.66 -25.84 0.69
C VAL A 58 26.29 -26.48 0.90
N ASP A 59 26.30 -27.76 1.26
CA ASP A 59 25.11 -28.50 1.67
C ASP A 59 24.46 -27.80 2.87
N GLY A 60 23.17 -27.48 2.76
CA GLY A 60 22.32 -27.37 3.95
C GLY A 60 21.79 -25.99 4.35
N GLU A 61 21.44 -25.11 3.40
CA GLU A 61 20.35 -24.18 3.70
C GLU A 61 19.02 -24.96 3.51
N PRO A 62 18.21 -25.19 4.56
CA PRO A 62 16.90 -25.81 4.38
C PRO A 62 16.12 -24.99 3.37
N PRO A 63 15.47 -25.61 2.36
CA PRO A 63 14.72 -24.86 1.38
C PRO A 63 13.70 -24.02 2.13
N ALA A 64 13.85 -22.69 2.06
CA ALA A 64 12.85 -21.76 2.55
C ALA A 64 11.49 -22.27 2.10
N ALA A 65 10.62 -22.58 3.06
CA ALA A 65 9.32 -23.18 2.80
C ALA A 65 8.66 -22.40 1.66
N ARG A 66 8.44 -23.07 0.53
CA ARG A 66 7.85 -22.44 -0.65
C ARG A 66 6.44 -22.04 -0.26
N THR A 67 6.23 -20.77 0.07
CA THR A 67 4.91 -20.21 0.25
C THR A 67 4.20 -20.34 -1.10
N SER A 68 3.20 -21.21 -1.18
CA SER A 68 2.35 -21.28 -2.36
C SER A 68 1.61 -19.96 -2.49
N ASP A 69 1.59 -19.36 -3.67
CA ASP A 69 0.81 -18.17 -3.94
C ASP A 69 -0.67 -18.45 -3.66
N VAL A 70 -1.36 -17.49 -3.02
CA VAL A 70 -2.80 -17.57 -2.72
C VAL A 70 -3.52 -16.56 -3.61
N THR A 71 -4.44 -17.02 -4.45
CA THR A 71 -5.28 -16.10 -5.25
C THR A 71 -6.49 -15.61 -4.45
N PHE A 72 -7.11 -14.52 -4.86
CA PHE A 72 -8.40 -14.07 -4.28
C PHE A 72 -9.49 -15.14 -4.41
N ALA A 73 -9.51 -15.89 -5.52
CA ALA A 73 -10.45 -16.98 -5.72
C ALA A 73 -10.22 -18.10 -4.69
N ASP A 74 -8.97 -18.52 -4.49
CA ASP A 74 -8.62 -19.57 -3.52
C ASP A 74 -9.00 -19.14 -2.10
N PHE A 75 -8.65 -17.90 -1.73
CA PHE A 75 -8.93 -17.36 -0.42
C PHE A 75 -10.43 -17.23 -0.16
N GLN A 76 -11.18 -16.65 -1.10
CA GLN A 76 -12.63 -16.49 -0.96
C GLN A 76 -13.33 -17.86 -0.84
N HIS A 77 -12.88 -18.86 -1.61
CA HIS A 77 -13.39 -20.22 -1.53
C HIS A 77 -13.07 -20.87 -0.18
N LEU A 78 -11.85 -20.72 0.33
CA LEU A 78 -11.44 -21.23 1.63
C LEU A 78 -12.33 -20.67 2.75
N ILE A 79 -12.54 -19.34 2.78
CA ILE A 79 -13.42 -18.70 3.76
C ILE A 79 -14.86 -19.21 3.63
N ARG A 80 -15.36 -19.38 2.40
CA ARG A 80 -16.69 -19.94 2.14
C ARG A 80 -16.82 -21.35 2.71
N GLN A 81 -15.84 -22.22 2.47
CA GLN A 81 -15.86 -23.60 2.95
C GLN A 81 -15.90 -23.68 4.47
N MET A 82 -15.16 -22.81 5.16
CA MET A 82 -15.10 -22.86 6.62
C MET A 82 -16.37 -22.32 7.28
N TYR A 83 -16.98 -21.26 6.74
CA TYR A 83 -17.87 -20.42 7.54
C TYR A 83 -19.23 -20.08 6.89
N PHE A 84 -19.46 -20.42 5.62
CA PHE A 84 -20.59 -19.85 4.87
C PHE A 84 -21.98 -20.05 5.50
N GLU A 85 -22.29 -21.23 6.05
CA GLU A 85 -23.64 -21.50 6.58
C GLU A 85 -24.00 -20.58 7.76
N LYS A 86 -23.07 -20.38 8.71
CA LYS A 86 -23.28 -19.49 9.85
C LYS A 86 -23.32 -18.02 9.42
N ASP A 87 -22.51 -17.64 8.44
CA ASP A 87 -22.44 -16.28 7.94
C ASP A 87 -23.71 -15.89 7.18
N LEU A 88 -24.23 -16.83 6.38
CA LEU A 88 -25.50 -16.66 5.67
C LEU A 88 -26.66 -16.51 6.66
N ALA A 89 -26.68 -17.29 7.74
CA ALA A 89 -27.69 -17.18 8.79
C ALA A 89 -27.65 -15.84 9.53
N ARG A 90 -26.46 -15.27 9.75
CA ARG A 90 -26.27 -13.94 10.35
C ARG A 90 -26.67 -12.79 9.42
N GLY A 91 -26.61 -13.01 8.11
CA GLY A 91 -27.00 -12.04 7.08
C GLY A 91 -25.98 -10.93 6.86
N ILE A 92 -26.28 -10.04 5.91
CA ILE A 92 -25.40 -8.96 5.47
C ILE A 92 -25.12 -7.97 6.60
N ASP A 93 -26.15 -7.48 7.27
CA ASP A 93 -26.00 -6.43 8.30
C ASP A 93 -25.12 -6.89 9.46
N GLY A 94 -25.38 -8.10 9.99
CA GLY A 94 -24.56 -8.67 11.06
C GLY A 94 -23.13 -8.94 10.59
N THR A 95 -22.94 -9.40 9.36
CA THR A 95 -21.60 -9.64 8.81
C THR A 95 -20.83 -8.35 8.59
N PHE A 96 -21.50 -7.28 8.16
CA PHE A 96 -20.91 -5.96 8.01
C PHE A 96 -20.43 -5.39 9.35
N MET A 97 -21.18 -5.60 10.43
CA MET A 97 -20.77 -5.16 11.76
C MET A 97 -19.46 -5.82 12.22
N TRP A 98 -19.29 -7.13 11.97
CA TRP A 98 -18.03 -7.83 12.24
C TRP A 98 -16.88 -7.29 11.39
N LEU A 99 -17.09 -7.07 10.08
CA LEU A 99 -16.06 -6.43 9.25
C LEU A 99 -15.62 -5.07 9.81
N MET A 100 -16.56 -4.27 10.31
CA MET A 100 -16.23 -2.97 10.91
C MET A 100 -15.47 -3.08 12.24
N GLU A 101 -15.69 -4.15 13.00
CA GLU A 101 -14.94 -4.48 14.22
C GLU A 101 -13.46 -4.71 13.88
N GLU A 102 -13.18 -5.58 12.90
CA GLU A 102 -11.80 -5.86 12.45
C GLU A 102 -11.10 -4.62 11.87
N VAL A 103 -11.83 -3.76 11.17
CA VAL A 103 -11.27 -2.48 10.71
C VAL A 103 -10.89 -1.59 11.90
N GLY A 104 -11.64 -1.67 13.00
CA GLY A 104 -11.31 -1.01 14.26
C GLY A 104 -10.07 -1.58 14.93
N GLU A 105 -9.93 -2.91 14.97
CA GLU A 105 -8.76 -3.61 15.51
C GLU A 105 -7.51 -3.32 14.67
N LEU A 106 -7.61 -3.38 13.34
CA LEU A 106 -6.56 -2.94 12.42
C LEU A 106 -6.15 -1.49 12.68
N ALA A 107 -7.11 -0.59 12.89
CA ALA A 107 -6.80 0.80 13.21
C ALA A 107 -6.04 0.93 14.54
N ALA A 108 -6.33 0.09 15.54
CA ALA A 108 -5.57 0.05 16.79
C ALA A 108 -4.15 -0.49 16.58
N ALA A 109 -4.01 -1.61 15.86
CA ALA A 109 -2.71 -2.20 15.54
C ALA A 109 -1.82 -1.26 14.72
N LEU A 110 -2.39 -0.46 13.81
CA LEU A 110 -1.64 0.55 13.06
C LEU A 110 -1.14 1.71 13.91
N ARG A 111 -1.88 2.10 14.96
CA ARG A 111 -1.49 3.21 15.84
C ARG A 111 -0.38 2.83 16.81
N SER A 112 -0.43 1.63 17.36
CA SER A 112 0.46 1.25 18.48
C SER A 112 0.80 -0.24 18.55
N GLY A 113 0.36 -1.05 17.59
CA GLY A 113 0.61 -2.49 17.58
C GLY A 113 2.01 -2.86 17.07
N SER A 114 2.45 -4.03 17.50
CA SER A 114 3.59 -4.76 16.94
C SER A 114 3.37 -5.07 15.45
N HIS A 115 4.43 -5.56 14.79
CA HIS A 115 4.29 -6.02 13.41
C HIS A 115 3.41 -7.27 13.32
N GLU A 116 3.50 -8.15 14.31
CA GLU A 116 2.72 -9.38 14.37
C GLU A 116 1.22 -9.09 14.49
N GLU A 117 0.82 -8.18 15.39
CA GLU A 117 -0.58 -7.74 15.48
C GLU A 117 -1.07 -7.18 14.15
N ARG A 118 -0.27 -6.33 13.49
CA ARG A 118 -0.64 -5.82 12.16
C ARG A 118 -0.84 -6.94 11.12
N LEU A 119 -0.02 -7.98 11.13
CA LEU A 119 -0.20 -9.12 10.21
C LEU A 119 -1.53 -9.83 10.45
N GLY A 120 -1.89 -10.05 11.71
CA GLY A 120 -3.19 -10.62 12.11
C GLY A 120 -4.35 -9.76 11.63
N GLU A 121 -4.37 -8.48 12.02
CA GLU A 121 -5.51 -7.61 11.70
C GLU A 121 -5.71 -7.36 10.20
N PHE A 122 -4.62 -7.31 9.42
CA PHE A 122 -4.75 -7.26 7.95
C PHE A 122 -5.37 -8.53 7.38
N ALA A 123 -5.01 -9.69 7.93
CA ALA A 123 -5.58 -10.96 7.52
C ALA A 123 -7.07 -11.04 7.88
N ASP A 124 -7.45 -10.60 9.08
CA ASP A 124 -8.83 -10.63 9.56
C ASP A 124 -9.74 -9.69 8.76
N VAL A 125 -9.30 -8.46 8.44
CA VAL A 125 -10.05 -7.57 7.56
C VAL A 125 -10.30 -8.20 6.18
N ILE A 126 -9.30 -8.86 5.59
CA ILE A 126 -9.46 -9.52 4.28
C ILE A 126 -10.39 -10.74 4.41
N ALA A 127 -10.29 -11.51 5.50
CA ALA A 127 -11.16 -12.66 5.77
C ALA A 127 -12.63 -12.23 5.87
N TRP A 128 -12.93 -11.19 6.66
CA TRP A 128 -14.28 -10.69 6.82
C TRP A 128 -14.82 -9.98 5.57
N LEU A 129 -13.96 -9.37 4.75
CA LEU A 129 -14.33 -8.87 3.43
C LEU A 129 -14.75 -10.02 2.50
N ALA A 130 -14.01 -11.13 2.49
CA ALA A 130 -14.38 -12.33 1.74
C ALA A 130 -15.67 -12.96 2.28
N THR A 131 -15.86 -12.96 3.60
CA THR A 131 -17.10 -13.43 4.24
C THR A 131 -18.32 -12.65 3.77
N ILE A 132 -18.30 -11.31 3.83
CA ILE A 132 -19.44 -10.51 3.38
C ILE A 132 -19.65 -10.62 1.86
N ALA A 133 -18.60 -10.76 1.06
CA ALA A 133 -18.72 -11.00 -0.38
C ALA A 133 -19.41 -12.35 -0.66
N ASN A 134 -19.08 -13.39 0.09
CA ASN A 134 -19.74 -14.70 0.00
C ASN A 134 -21.23 -14.62 0.34
N VAL A 135 -21.61 -13.88 1.38
CA VAL A 135 -23.01 -13.66 1.79
C VAL A 135 -23.76 -12.82 0.75
N ALA A 136 -23.10 -11.81 0.16
CA ALA A 136 -23.69 -10.93 -0.85
C ALA A 136 -23.71 -11.54 -2.27
N GLY A 137 -23.10 -12.70 -2.48
CA GLY A 137 -23.00 -13.34 -3.80
C GLY A 137 -22.07 -12.58 -4.77
N VAL A 138 -21.04 -11.92 -4.25
CA VAL A 138 -20.05 -11.16 -5.03
C VAL A 138 -18.78 -11.99 -5.21
N ASP A 139 -18.35 -12.17 -6.45
CA ASP A 139 -17.03 -12.73 -6.77
C ASP A 139 -15.97 -11.61 -6.69
N LEU A 140 -15.02 -11.74 -5.75
CA LEU A 140 -13.98 -10.74 -5.54
C LEU A 140 -12.98 -10.67 -6.69
N THR A 141 -12.64 -11.81 -7.30
CA THR A 141 -11.72 -11.86 -8.44
C THR A 141 -12.30 -11.11 -9.62
N GLU A 142 -13.58 -11.37 -9.93
CA GLU A 142 -14.32 -10.65 -10.94
C GLU A 142 -14.41 -9.14 -10.61
N ALA A 143 -14.76 -8.78 -9.37
CA ALA A 143 -14.88 -7.38 -8.96
C ALA A 143 -13.57 -6.60 -9.13
N VAL A 144 -12.44 -7.19 -8.70
CA VAL A 144 -11.11 -6.60 -8.86
C VAL A 144 -10.72 -6.51 -10.33
N GLN A 145 -10.91 -7.58 -11.11
CA GLN A 145 -10.55 -7.60 -12.52
C GLN A 145 -11.33 -6.56 -13.33
N ARG A 146 -12.64 -6.43 -13.08
CA ARG A 146 -13.49 -5.45 -13.75
C ARG A 146 -13.09 -4.02 -13.43
N LYS A 147 -12.64 -3.76 -12.20
CA LYS A 147 -12.32 -2.40 -11.74
C LYS A 147 -10.89 -1.98 -12.04
N TYR A 148 -9.93 -2.86 -11.83
CA TYR A 148 -8.50 -2.54 -11.85
C TYR A 148 -7.68 -3.36 -12.86
N GLY A 149 -8.30 -4.35 -13.53
CA GLY A 149 -7.60 -5.27 -14.43
C GLY A 149 -7.07 -4.65 -15.73
N SER A 150 -7.51 -3.43 -16.06
CA SER A 150 -7.06 -2.68 -17.24
C SER A 150 -6.36 -1.36 -16.90
N GLY A 151 -5.92 -1.18 -15.65
CA GLY A 151 -5.30 0.06 -15.16
C GLY A 151 -6.24 0.89 -14.28
N CYS A 152 -5.81 2.11 -13.93
CA CYS A 152 -6.54 3.04 -13.09
C CYS A 152 -7.94 3.34 -13.69
N PRO A 153 -9.03 3.24 -12.90
CA PRO A 153 -10.38 3.58 -13.38
C PRO A 153 -10.52 5.02 -13.89
N GLY A 154 -9.74 5.95 -13.34
CA GLY A 154 -9.76 7.36 -13.72
C GLY A 154 -8.98 7.67 -15.00
N CYS A 155 -7.67 7.39 -15.03
CA CYS A 155 -6.80 7.77 -16.16
C CYS A 155 -6.46 6.64 -17.14
N GLY A 156 -6.89 5.39 -16.87
CA GLY A 156 -6.62 4.22 -17.71
C GLY A 156 -5.17 3.74 -17.74
N GLN A 157 -4.26 4.39 -16.99
CA GLN A 157 -2.86 3.99 -16.92
C GLN A 157 -2.64 2.91 -15.85
N PHE A 158 -1.72 1.98 -16.09
CA PHE A 158 -1.34 0.97 -15.09
C PHE A 158 -0.66 1.59 -13.86
N VAL A 159 0.09 2.67 -14.05
CA VAL A 159 0.56 3.53 -12.97
C VAL A 159 -0.28 4.80 -12.98
N CYS A 160 -1.05 5.02 -11.93
CA CYS A 160 -1.99 6.14 -11.84
C CYS A 160 -1.26 7.50 -11.96
N THR A 161 -1.86 8.44 -12.69
CA THR A 161 -1.40 9.84 -12.83
C THR A 161 -2.53 10.84 -12.60
N CYS A 162 -3.63 10.41 -11.95
CA CYS A 162 -4.69 11.30 -11.54
C CYS A 162 -4.16 12.30 -10.50
N ASP A 163 -4.78 13.48 -10.44
CA ASP A 163 -4.50 14.45 -9.38
C ASP A 163 -4.98 13.91 -8.02
N ASP A 164 -4.28 14.24 -6.94
CA ASP A 164 -4.52 13.72 -5.58
C ASP A 164 -5.85 14.22 -4.98
N ALA A 165 -6.48 15.20 -5.63
CA ALA A 165 -7.73 15.82 -5.17
C ALA A 165 -8.99 14.95 -5.36
N GLY A 166 -8.88 13.79 -6.03
CA GLY A 166 -10.03 12.92 -6.34
C GLY A 166 -9.80 11.46 -5.93
N LYS A 167 -10.91 10.77 -5.64
CA LYS A 167 -10.90 9.30 -5.62
C LYS A 167 -10.65 8.84 -7.08
N PRO A 168 -9.70 7.92 -7.34
CA PRO A 168 -9.49 7.38 -8.68
C PRO A 168 -10.73 6.65 -9.21
#